data_AF-A0A1D2AH79-F1
#
_entry.id   AF-A0A1D2AH79-F1
#
_cell.length_a   1.000
_cell.length_b   1.000
_cell.length_c   1.000
_cell.angle_alpha   90.00
_cell.angle_beta   90.00
_cell.angle_gamma   90.00
#
_symmetry.space_group_name_H-M   'P 1'
#
loop_
_entity.id
_entity.type
_entity.pdbx_description
1 polymer ?
#
loop_
_entity_poly.entity_id
_entity_poly.type
_entity_poly.pdbx_seq_one_letter_code
_entity_poly.pdbx_strand_id
1 'polypeptide(L)'
;MARETANSISNLPLFPGRIEFARLLPPNVQSLLIQPMGREGVMLLASNRQRGFSSLDKAWAVRVAEKLGATFDRSQEGLSGASKPVSLPKGPDSQDAPA
;
A
#
# COMPACT_ATOMS: atom_id res chain seq x y z
N MET A 1 13.00 10.62 13.56
CA MET A 1 12.23 9.83 12.57
C MET A 1 12.69 8.39 12.69
N ALA A 2 11.80 7.46 13.03
CA ALA A 2 12.15 6.05 13.11
C ALA A 2 12.59 5.58 11.72
N ARG A 3 13.76 4.93 11.61
CA ARG A 3 14.17 4.29 10.36
C ARG A 3 13.23 3.11 10.14
N GLU A 4 12.21 3.27 9.30
CA GLU A 4 11.47 2.12 8.75
C GLU A 4 12.48 1.26 8.01
N THR A 5 12.78 0.11 8.60
CA THR A 5 13.89 -0.72 8.15
C THR A 5 13.34 -1.73 7.15
N ALA A 6 13.79 -1.63 5.89
CA ALA A 6 13.41 -2.58 4.85
C ALA A 6 13.81 -4.02 5.27
N ASN A 7 12.84 -4.93 5.34
CA ASN A 7 13.07 -6.31 5.75
C ASN A 7 13.25 -7.22 4.55
N SER A 8 14.25 -8.11 4.56
CA SER A 8 14.61 -8.93 3.41
C SER A 8 14.74 -10.41 3.75
N ILE A 9 14.16 -11.26 2.90
CA ILE A 9 14.27 -12.72 2.92
C ILE A 9 15.16 -13.14 1.75
N SER A 10 16.35 -13.67 2.04
CA SER A 10 17.30 -14.10 1.00
C SER A 10 17.05 -15.52 0.48
N ASN A 11 16.28 -16.32 1.23
CA ASN A 11 15.92 -17.69 0.85
C ASN A 11 14.44 -17.94 1.14
N LEU A 12 13.58 -17.42 0.26
CA LEU A 12 12.12 -17.55 0.38
C LEU A 12 11.65 -19.01 0.38
N PRO A 13 12.22 -19.94 -0.42
CA PRO A 13 11.85 -21.34 -0.35
C PRO A 13 12.02 -21.99 1.04
N LEU A 14 12.94 -21.52 1.88
CA LEU A 14 13.09 -22.05 3.26
C LEU A 14 12.24 -21.31 4.29
N PHE A 15 11.58 -20.21 3.91
CA PHE A 15 10.75 -19.44 4.82
C PHE A 15 9.44 -20.19 5.10
N PRO A 16 9.11 -20.54 6.37
CA PRO A 16 7.91 -21.30 6.69
C PRO A 16 6.61 -20.62 6.22
N GLY A 17 6.55 -19.29 6.31
CA GLY A 17 5.42 -18.47 5.86
C GLY A 17 5.36 -18.21 4.35
N ARG A 18 6.19 -18.86 3.53
CA ARG A 18 6.25 -18.59 2.07
C ARG A 18 4.93 -18.79 1.34
N ILE A 19 4.02 -19.60 1.90
CA ILE A 19 2.70 -19.87 1.33
C ILE A 19 1.84 -18.60 1.19
N GLU A 20 2.02 -17.62 2.08
CA GLU A 20 1.34 -16.33 2.01
C GLU A 20 1.71 -15.56 0.73
N PHE A 21 2.93 -15.76 0.23
CA PHE A 21 3.40 -15.13 -1.00
C PHE A 21 3.14 -15.97 -2.25
N ALA A 22 2.81 -17.26 -2.12
CA ALA A 22 2.70 -18.18 -3.26
C ALA A 22 1.57 -17.82 -4.24
N ARG A 23 0.53 -17.12 -3.77
CA ARG A 23 -0.53 -16.59 -4.66
C ARG A 23 -0.18 -15.27 -5.33
N LEU A 24 0.72 -14.49 -4.74
CA LEU A 24 1.09 -13.15 -5.20
C LEU A 24 2.32 -13.19 -6.11
N LEU A 25 3.23 -14.15 -5.89
CA LEU A 25 4.54 -14.19 -6.51
C LEU A 25 4.71 -15.43 -7.38
N PRO A 26 5.45 -15.32 -8.50
CA PRO A 26 5.83 -16.47 -9.30
C PRO A 26 6.62 -17.52 -8.50
N PRO A 27 6.56 -18.81 -8.86
CA PRO A 27 7.19 -19.89 -8.11
C PRO A 27 8.73 -19.88 -8.15
N ASN A 28 9.34 -19.12 -9.07
CA ASN A 28 10.79 -19.01 -9.22
C ASN A 28 11.41 -17.91 -8.34
N VAL A 29 10.63 -17.26 -7.48
CA VAL A 29 11.14 -16.26 -6.55
C VAL A 29 11.98 -16.92 -5.46
N GLN A 30 13.21 -16.44 -5.31
CA GLN A 30 14.18 -16.95 -4.35
C GLN A 30 14.46 -15.94 -3.22
N SER A 31 14.31 -14.64 -3.49
CA SER A 31 14.46 -13.59 -2.49
C SER A 31 13.37 -12.54 -2.58
N LEU A 32 13.06 -11.92 -1.44
CA LEU A 32 11.99 -10.94 -1.28
C LEU A 32 12.45 -9.80 -0.36
N LEU A 33 12.22 -8.56 -0.77
CA LEU A 33 12.34 -7.37 0.06
C LEU A 33 10.96 -6.79 0.31
N ILE A 34 10.63 -6.57 1.58
CA ILE A 34 9.35 -6.06 2.07
C ILE A 34 9.61 -4.67 2.62
N GLN A 35 8.96 -3.68 2.03
CA GLN A 35 9.12 -2.27 2.39
C GLN A 35 7.75 -1.62 2.61
N PRO A 36 7.43 -1.15 3.82
CA PRO A 36 6.25 -0.31 4.06
C PRO A 36 6.22 0.91 3.13
N MET A 37 5.03 1.31 2.68
CA MET A 37 4.82 2.39 1.72
C MET A 37 3.54 3.18 2.02
N GLY A 38 3.67 4.48 2.26
CA GLY A 38 2.52 5.35 2.57
C GLY A 38 1.88 5.00 3.92
N ARG A 39 0.59 5.30 4.08
CA ARG A 39 -0.13 5.04 5.35
C ARG A 39 -0.42 3.57 5.62
N GLU A 40 -0.85 2.84 4.61
CA GLU A 40 -1.33 1.45 4.76
C GLU A 40 -0.79 0.49 3.69
N GLY A 41 0.10 0.97 2.82
CA GLY A 41 0.64 0.19 1.71
C GLY A 41 1.89 -0.61 2.09
N VAL A 42 2.14 -1.66 1.31
CA VAL A 42 3.39 -2.42 1.33
C VAL A 42 3.89 -2.63 -0.08
N MET A 43 5.19 -2.42 -0.28
CA MET A 43 5.90 -2.72 -1.52
C MET A 43 6.66 -4.04 -1.36
N LEU A 44 6.45 -4.95 -2.32
CA LEU A 44 7.13 -6.23 -2.41
C LEU A 44 8.07 -6.23 -3.62
N LEU A 45 9.36 -6.43 -3.39
CA LEU A 45 10.37 -6.55 -4.45
C LEU A 45 10.91 -7.99 -4.47
N ALA A 46 10.57 -8.73 -5.51
CA ALA A 46 10.92 -10.15 -5.65
C ALA A 46 12.07 -10.35 -6.63
N SER A 47 12.93 -11.34 -6.38
CA SER A 47 14.05 -11.70 -7.25
C SER A 47 14.18 -13.21 -7.38
N ASN A 48 14.57 -13.67 -8.56
CA ASN A 48 14.82 -15.08 -8.88
C ASN A 48 16.25 -15.54 -8.49
N ARG A 49 16.98 -14.73 -7.72
CA ARG A 49 18.31 -15.05 -7.20
C ARG A 49 18.25 -15.16 -5.69
N GLN A 50 18.89 -16.19 -5.12
CA GLN A 50 19.03 -16.40 -3.67
C GLN A 50 19.93 -15.35 -2.98
N ARG A 51 20.50 -14.38 -3.72
CA ARG A 51 21.27 -13.32 -3.09
C ARG A 51 20.33 -12.41 -2.30
N GLY A 52 20.71 -12.06 -1.08
CA GLY A 52 20.01 -11.03 -0.31
C GLY A 52 20.16 -9.65 -0.94
N PHE A 53 19.21 -8.76 -0.65
CA PHE A 53 19.29 -7.36 -1.04
C PHE A 53 20.38 -6.65 -0.23
N SER A 54 21.27 -5.94 -0.92
CA SER A 54 22.35 -5.17 -0.31
C SER A 54 21.82 -3.94 0.45
N SER A 55 22.67 -3.30 1.25
CA SER A 55 22.31 -2.04 1.92
C SER A 55 21.93 -0.94 0.92
N LEU A 56 22.57 -0.92 -0.26
CA LEU A 56 22.22 0.02 -1.32
C LEU A 56 20.85 -0.29 -1.91
N ASP A 57 20.55 -1.57 -2.18
CA ASP A 57 19.25 -2.00 -2.69
C ASP A 57 18.12 -1.62 -1.72
N LYS A 58 18.37 -1.82 -0.42
CA LYS A 58 17.42 -1.43 0.65
C LYS A 58 17.22 0.08 0.71
N ALA A 59 18.30 0.86 0.65
CA ALA A 59 18.21 2.32 0.66
C ALA A 59 17.44 2.83 -0.56
N TRP A 60 17.69 2.26 -1.74
CA TRP A 60 16.94 2.56 -2.95
C TRP A 60 15.44 2.24 -2.78
N ALA A 61 15.10 1.06 -2.27
CA ALA A 61 13.71 0.65 -2.04
C ALA A 61 12.97 1.58 -1.07
N VAL A 62 13.61 2.00 0.03
CA VAL A 62 13.05 2.97 0.98
C VAL A 62 12.71 4.28 0.26
N ARG A 63 13.64 4.82 -0.55
CA ARG A 63 13.39 6.08 -1.28
C ARG A 63 12.28 5.98 -2.30
N VAL A 64 12.16 4.84 -2.97
CA VAL A 64 11.06 4.58 -3.91
C VAL A 64 9.73 4.52 -3.15
N ALA A 65 9.67 3.79 -2.03
CA ALA A 65 8.47 3.67 -1.22
C ALA A 65 8.03 5.01 -0.61
N GLU A 66 8.96 5.85 -0.15
CA GLU A 66 8.64 7.21 0.34
C GLU A 66 7.92 8.03 -0.73
N LYS A 67 8.45 8.06 -1.96
CA LYS A 67 7.90 8.85 -3.06
C LYS A 67 6.55 8.32 -3.56
N LEU A 68 6.47 7.00 -3.76
CA LEU A 68 5.24 6.37 -4.23
C LEU A 68 4.16 6.46 -3.15
N GLY A 69 4.50 6.20 -1.89
CA GLY A 69 3.60 6.32 -0.75
C GLY A 69 2.96 7.69 -0.64
N ALA A 70 3.77 8.76 -0.70
CA ALA A 70 3.24 10.13 -0.68
C ALA A 70 2.30 10.44 -1.86
N THR A 71 2.53 9.81 -3.03
CA THR A 71 1.67 9.97 -4.20
C THR A 71 0.35 9.21 -4.03
N PHE A 72 0.41 7.98 -3.51
CA PHE A 72 -0.77 7.17 -3.23
C PHE A 72 -1.65 7.80 -2.14
N ASP A 73 -1.07 8.21 -1.01
CA ASP A 73 -1.82 8.82 0.08
C ASP A 73 -2.59 10.06 -0.40
N ARG A 74 -1.95 10.93 -1.19
CA ARG A 74 -2.60 12.08 -1.83
C ARG A 74 -3.75 11.68 -2.75
N SER A 75 -3.58 10.64 -3.55
CA SER A 75 -4.64 10.16 -4.46
C SER A 75 -5.86 9.65 -3.70
N GLN A 76 -5.65 8.95 -2.58
CA GLN A 76 -6.72 8.41 -1.73
C GLN A 76 -7.50 9.51 -1.01
N GLU A 77 -6.84 10.59 -0.59
CA GLU A 77 -7.50 11.76 -0.02
C GLU A 77 -8.46 12.44 -1.03
N GLY A 78 -8.07 12.49 -2.30
CA GLY A 78 -8.93 12.98 -3.39
C GLY A 78 -10.16 12.12 -3.66
N LEU A 79 -10.05 10.80 -3.47
CA LEU A 79 -11.18 9.85 -3.58
C LEU A 79 -12.11 9.91 -2.36
N SER A 80 -11.56 10.15 -1.17
CA SER A 80 -12.34 10.24 0.08
C SER A 80 -13.14 11.55 0.18
N GLY A 81 -12.62 12.66 -0.35
CA GLY A 81 -13.28 13.97 -0.34
C GLY A 81 -14.55 14.10 -1.21
N ALA A 82 -14.87 13.11 -2.05
CA ALA A 82 -16.04 13.14 -2.92
C ALA A 82 -17.35 12.73 -2.23
N SER A 83 -17.32 12.22 -1.00
CA SER A 83 -18.52 11.85 -0.24
C SER A 83 -19.04 13.01 0.61
N LYS A 84 -19.41 14.14 0.00
CA LYS A 84 -20.43 14.99 0.62
C LYS A 84 -21.78 14.37 0.30
N PRO A 85 -22.62 13.99 1.29
CA PRO A 85 -23.99 13.60 1.00
C PRO A 85 -24.66 14.78 0.28
N VAL A 86 -25.25 14.52 -0.88
CA VAL A 86 -26.15 15.47 -1.53
C VAL A 86 -27.25 15.78 -0.53
N SER A 87 -27.23 16.99 0.03
CA SER A 87 -28.36 17.51 0.79
C SER A 87 -29.50 17.69 -0.20
N LEU A 88 -30.47 16.78 -0.17
CA LEU A 88 -31.71 16.95 -0.93
C LEU A 88 -32.35 18.28 -0.50
N PRO A 89 -32.79 19.15 -1.44
CA PRO A 89 -33.53 20.34 -1.06
C PRO A 89 -34.77 19.90 -0.29
N LYS A 90 -34.97 20.50 0.89
CA LYS A 90 -36.15 20.29 1.73
C LYS A 90 -37.37 20.63 0.85
N GLY A 91 -38.23 19.64 0.59
CA GLY A 91 -39.45 19.84 -0.19
C GLY A 91 -40.29 20.97 0.42
N PRO A 92 -41.06 21.71 -0.39
CA PRO A 92 -41.79 22.88 0.09
C PRO A 92 -42.68 22.47 1.26
N ASP A 93 -42.48 23.17 2.39
CA ASP A 93 -43.24 22.98 3.61
C ASP A 93 -44.74 23.04 3.27
N SER A 94 -45.45 21.98 3.59
CA SER A 94 -46.90 21.84 3.42
C SER A 94 -47.64 22.71 4.44
N GLN A 95 -47.45 24.02 4.37
CA GLN A 95 -48.29 25.02 5.00
C GLN A 95 -49.01 25.77 3.89
N ASP A 96 -50.08 25.17 3.37
CA ASP A 96 -51.22 25.90 2.81
C ASP A 96 -52.35 24.90 2.55
N ALA A 97 -53.15 24.65 3.59
CA ALA A 97 -54.51 24.13 3.45
C ALA A 97 -55.44 25.15 4.13
N PRO A 98 -56.29 25.87 3.39
CA PRO A 98 -57.32 26.69 4.00
C PRO A 98 -58.44 25.81 4.56
N ALA A 99 -59.07 26.33 5.62
CA ALA A 99 -60.13 25.73 6.42
C ALA A 99 -61.44 25.47 5.66
#